data_AF-A0AB36I2A5-F1
#
_entry.id   AF-A0AB36I2A5-F1
#
_cell.length_a   1.000
_cell.length_b   1.000
_cell.length_c   1.000
_cell.angle_alpha   90.00
_cell.angle_beta   90.00
_cell.angle_gamma   90.00
#
_symmetry.space_group_name_H-M   'P 1'
#
loop_
_entity.id
_entity.type
_entity.pdbx_description
1 polymer ?
#
loop_
_entity_poly.entity_id
_entity_poly.type
_entity_poly.pdbx_seq_one_letter_code
_entity_poly.pdbx_strand_id
1 'polypeptide(L)'
;MSTLGGSIDFGTRGDSINLVNGDIYYIQNLTDALNSGSFRNKEFNHVIFGNDIDVQIINDKVYVNGQCMDNLKTHEVFKDGAGTNYIDFEAVFKRLIKASEFYAEKENSAGVIFNVSDMNNRYIDVSKATATDNVIYVNVPAEYLAAPQPLKIYGLSSKVDGPTIVINVTGVSGKELNISTQICLYYDDDKVEINNGESHAVPNHLLWNFGDLEKIIVDSGRFMGSILAPLATVNAHVNIDGNIVADTVNIIGGESHRWDIHPVFPDDSFIEIPPIDPKPEPEPEPEPEPEPEPEPEPEPEPEPEPEPEPEPEPEPEPEPEPEQSVPELTLNNKDTVIQDNKVKKEVATSDSHLINMTQQAENKTNELPQTGNKTENLAVLGLIAAVLGFGILPKKKVK
;
A
#
# COMPACT_ATOMS: atom_id res chain seq x y z
N MET A 1 2.76 -7.82 8.83
CA MET A 1 1.37 -8.12 8.46
C MET A 1 0.61 -6.80 8.38
N SER A 2 -0.09 -6.54 7.28
CA SER A 2 -1.05 -5.42 7.20
C SER A 2 -2.29 -5.80 8.02
N THR A 3 -2.76 -4.89 8.87
CA THR A 3 -3.95 -5.14 9.70
C THR A 3 -4.67 -3.83 9.83
N LEU A 4 -5.91 -3.82 9.34
CA LEU A 4 -6.74 -2.65 9.32
C LEU A 4 -7.82 -2.75 10.39
N GLY A 5 -7.96 -1.69 11.18
CA GLY A 5 -8.93 -1.58 12.27
C GLY A 5 -9.59 -0.21 12.32
N GLY A 6 -10.74 -0.16 12.99
CA GLY A 6 -11.63 1.01 13.04
C GLY A 6 -12.61 1.04 11.87
N SER A 7 -13.85 1.45 12.17
CA SER A 7 -14.89 1.70 11.19
C SER A 7 -14.70 3.08 10.57
N ILE A 8 -13.65 3.23 9.76
CA ILE A 8 -13.27 4.49 9.11
C ILE A 8 -13.43 4.40 7.59
N ASP A 9 -13.49 5.56 6.97
CA ASP A 9 -13.52 5.69 5.52
C ASP A 9 -12.11 5.96 4.98
N PHE A 10 -11.78 5.32 3.87
CA PHE A 10 -10.47 5.32 3.21
C PHE A 10 -10.56 5.93 1.82
N GLY A 11 -9.45 6.50 1.37
CA GLY A 11 -9.31 6.99 0.01
C GLY A 11 -9.24 8.50 -0.08
N THR A 12 -8.81 8.94 -1.25
CA THR A 12 -8.39 10.30 -1.54
C THR A 12 -9.62 11.19 -1.75
N ARG A 13 -9.63 12.36 -1.08
CA ARG A 13 -10.69 13.37 -1.16
C ARG A 13 -10.15 14.66 -1.76
N GLY A 14 -9.51 14.58 -2.92
CA GLY A 14 -8.97 15.78 -3.52
C GLY A 14 -8.01 15.53 -4.67
N ASP A 15 -7.62 16.63 -5.29
CA ASP A 15 -6.78 16.64 -6.47
C ASP A 15 -5.35 17.01 -6.05
N SER A 16 -4.56 15.98 -5.76
CA SER A 16 -3.12 16.09 -5.57
C SER A 16 -2.39 15.50 -6.77
N ILE A 17 -1.18 15.99 -7.05
CA ILE A 17 -0.26 15.32 -7.98
C ILE A 17 0.19 14.01 -7.31
N ASN A 18 -0.51 12.93 -7.64
CA ASN A 18 -0.27 11.58 -7.16
C ASN A 18 0.24 10.68 -8.29
N LEU A 19 0.76 9.51 -7.94
CA LEU A 19 1.35 8.59 -8.90
C LEU A 19 0.30 7.79 -9.68
N VAL A 20 -0.92 7.70 -9.13
CA VAL A 20 -2.03 6.97 -9.73
C VAL A 20 -3.32 7.78 -9.59
N ASN A 21 -4.26 7.59 -10.52
CA ASN A 21 -5.50 8.35 -10.57
C ASN A 21 -6.62 7.81 -9.66
N GLY A 22 -6.41 6.69 -8.97
CA GLY A 22 -7.35 6.20 -7.97
C GLY A 22 -6.67 5.59 -6.78
N ASP A 23 -7.42 4.87 -5.95
CA ASP A 23 -6.89 4.36 -4.70
C ASP A 23 -6.64 2.86 -4.77
N ILE A 24 -5.49 2.46 -4.26
CA ILE A 24 -5.06 1.07 -4.29
C ILE A 24 -4.84 0.65 -2.83
N TYR A 25 -5.25 -0.56 -2.48
CA TYR A 25 -5.27 -1.05 -1.10
C TYR A 25 -4.81 -2.51 -1.03
N TYR A 26 -3.93 -2.81 -0.07
CA TYR A 26 -3.68 -4.18 0.37
C TYR A 26 -4.06 -4.37 1.84
N ILE A 27 -5.13 -5.13 2.05
CA ILE A 27 -5.73 -5.37 3.37
C ILE A 27 -5.58 -6.85 3.68
N GLN A 28 -4.48 -7.22 4.36
CA GLN A 28 -4.22 -8.62 4.67
C GLN A 28 -5.15 -9.15 5.78
N ASN A 29 -5.46 -8.32 6.77
CA ASN A 29 -6.34 -8.68 7.89
C ASN A 29 -7.23 -7.49 8.28
N LEU A 30 -8.43 -7.80 8.80
CA LEU A 30 -9.36 -6.84 9.40
C LEU A 30 -9.57 -7.18 10.88
N THR A 31 -9.45 -6.19 11.77
CA THR A 31 -9.82 -6.37 13.19
C THR A 31 -11.24 -5.93 13.49
N ASP A 32 -11.81 -5.06 12.66
CA ASP A 32 -13.15 -4.51 12.80
C ASP A 32 -13.90 -4.64 11.47
N ALA A 33 -15.23 -4.57 11.52
CA ALA A 33 -16.06 -4.54 10.32
C ALA A 33 -15.87 -3.21 9.58
N LEU A 34 -15.78 -3.29 8.25
CA LEU A 34 -15.78 -2.14 7.36
C LEU A 34 -17.16 -1.47 7.35
N ASN A 35 -17.21 -0.17 7.08
CA ASN A 35 -18.45 0.53 6.75
C ASN A 35 -18.77 0.35 5.26
N SER A 36 -20.03 0.50 4.86
CA SER A 36 -20.41 0.43 3.44
C SER A 36 -19.66 1.46 2.57
N GLY A 37 -19.42 2.66 3.13
CA GLY A 37 -18.68 3.75 2.49
C GLY A 37 -17.17 3.72 2.71
N SER A 38 -16.61 2.62 3.21
CA SER A 38 -15.19 2.57 3.56
C SER A 38 -14.27 2.87 2.37
N PHE A 39 -14.63 2.54 1.14
CA PHE A 39 -13.88 2.96 -0.05
C PHE A 39 -14.51 4.24 -0.61
N ARG A 40 -13.77 5.35 -0.61
CA ARG A 40 -14.32 6.67 -0.97
C ARG A 40 -14.14 7.03 -2.43
N ASN A 41 -13.11 6.51 -3.10
CA ASN A 41 -12.93 6.76 -4.51
C ASN A 41 -14.07 6.11 -5.30
N LYS A 42 -14.72 6.90 -6.14
CA LYS A 42 -15.83 6.42 -6.98
C LYS A 42 -15.36 6.06 -8.40
N GLU A 43 -14.24 6.63 -8.81
CA GLU A 43 -13.71 6.46 -10.16
C GLU A 43 -12.99 5.13 -10.28
N PHE A 44 -12.02 4.90 -9.38
CA PHE A 44 -11.20 3.70 -9.41
C PHE A 44 -10.72 3.31 -8.01
N ASN A 45 -10.97 2.04 -7.66
CA ASN A 45 -10.28 1.35 -6.58
C ASN A 45 -9.54 0.13 -7.13
N HIS A 46 -8.48 -0.29 -6.45
CA HIS A 46 -7.89 -1.61 -6.62
C HIS A 46 -7.62 -2.18 -5.24
N VAL A 47 -8.42 -3.15 -4.81
CA VAL A 47 -8.40 -3.68 -3.44
C VAL A 47 -8.00 -5.14 -3.48
N ILE A 48 -6.91 -5.46 -2.79
CA ILE A 48 -6.43 -6.83 -2.61
C ILE A 48 -6.67 -7.22 -1.15
N PHE A 49 -7.52 -8.23 -0.93
CA PHE A 49 -7.81 -8.77 0.40
C PHE A 49 -6.95 -10.00 0.71
N GLY A 50 -6.59 -10.14 1.99
CA GLY A 50 -5.93 -11.35 2.48
C GLY A 50 -6.84 -12.58 2.40
N ASN A 51 -6.22 -13.77 2.43
CA ASN A 51 -6.93 -15.03 2.24
C ASN A 51 -8.04 -15.28 3.28
N ASP A 52 -7.85 -14.78 4.50
CA ASP A 52 -8.75 -15.01 5.64
C ASP A 52 -9.95 -14.04 5.67
N ILE A 53 -10.02 -13.07 4.76
CA ILE A 53 -11.15 -12.15 4.66
C ILE A 53 -12.22 -12.76 3.76
N ASP A 54 -13.46 -12.84 4.24
CA ASP A 54 -14.60 -13.31 3.46
C ASP A 54 -15.02 -12.21 2.46
N VAL A 55 -14.97 -12.53 1.18
CA VAL A 55 -15.33 -11.62 0.09
C VAL A 55 -16.29 -12.35 -0.85
N GLN A 56 -17.49 -11.80 -1.01
CA GLN A 56 -18.55 -12.40 -1.82
C GLN A 56 -19.06 -11.41 -2.85
N ILE A 57 -19.40 -11.90 -4.04
CA ILE A 57 -20.06 -11.12 -5.09
C ILE A 57 -21.49 -11.62 -5.21
N ILE A 58 -22.46 -10.77 -4.85
CA ILE A 58 -23.89 -11.10 -4.89
C ILE A 58 -24.59 -10.00 -5.67
N ASN A 59 -25.28 -10.36 -6.77
CA ASN A 59 -26.00 -9.42 -7.63
C ASN A 59 -25.16 -8.21 -8.05
N ASP A 60 -23.92 -8.45 -8.50
CA ASP A 60 -22.94 -7.43 -8.91
C ASP A 60 -22.53 -6.43 -7.81
N LYS A 61 -22.70 -6.82 -6.54
CA LYS A 61 -22.23 -6.06 -5.38
C LYS A 61 -21.19 -6.84 -4.60
N VAL A 62 -20.18 -6.13 -4.10
CA VAL A 62 -19.12 -6.69 -3.27
C VAL A 62 -19.54 -6.66 -1.80
N TYR A 63 -19.42 -7.80 -1.14
CA TYR A 63 -19.62 -7.98 0.29
C TYR A 63 -18.30 -8.39 0.94
N VAL A 64 -17.90 -7.68 1.99
CA VAL A 64 -16.70 -7.99 2.78
C VAL A 64 -17.15 -8.33 4.20
N ASN A 65 -16.89 -9.55 4.66
CA ASN A 65 -17.39 -10.10 5.94
C ASN A 65 -18.91 -9.85 6.13
N GLY A 66 -19.69 -10.04 5.07
CA GLY A 66 -21.15 -9.83 5.07
C GLY A 66 -21.62 -8.37 4.92
N GLN A 67 -20.72 -7.38 4.93
CA GLN A 67 -21.07 -5.98 4.72
C GLN A 67 -20.98 -5.60 3.23
N CYS A 68 -22.06 -5.06 2.67
CA CYS A 68 -22.08 -4.54 1.30
C CYS A 68 -21.25 -3.24 1.20
N MET A 69 -20.36 -3.18 0.20
CA MET A 69 -19.54 -2.00 -0.11
C MET A 69 -20.22 -1.15 -1.19
N ASP A 70 -20.39 0.14 -0.94
CA ASP A 70 -21.16 1.05 -1.81
C ASP A 70 -20.37 1.51 -3.04
N ASN A 71 -19.05 1.73 -2.90
CA ASN A 71 -18.19 2.26 -3.96
C ASN A 71 -17.08 1.30 -4.40
N LEU A 72 -17.27 -0.01 -4.20
CA LEU A 72 -16.28 -1.02 -4.62
C LEU A 72 -16.89 -1.90 -5.72
N LYS A 73 -16.31 -1.86 -6.92
CA LYS A 73 -16.80 -2.61 -8.08
C LYS A 73 -16.21 -4.02 -8.12
N THR A 74 -16.93 -4.95 -8.72
CA THR A 74 -16.54 -6.38 -8.75
C THR A 74 -15.18 -6.64 -9.42
N HIS A 75 -14.83 -5.88 -10.46
CA HIS A 75 -13.53 -5.99 -11.15
C HIS A 75 -12.37 -5.25 -10.45
N GLU A 76 -12.65 -4.52 -9.37
CA GLU A 76 -11.67 -3.79 -8.57
C GLU A 76 -11.15 -4.64 -7.39
N VAL A 77 -11.65 -5.87 -7.23
CA VAL A 77 -11.43 -6.70 -6.05
C VAL A 77 -10.64 -7.95 -6.38
N PHE A 78 -9.56 -8.14 -5.63
CA PHE A 78 -8.62 -9.25 -5.74
C PHE A 78 -8.40 -9.89 -4.38
N LYS A 79 -7.79 -11.08 -4.37
CA LYS A 79 -7.51 -11.83 -3.16
C LYS A 79 -6.15 -12.50 -3.23
N ASP A 80 -5.49 -12.64 -2.07
CA ASP A 80 -4.27 -13.43 -1.93
C ASP A 80 -4.47 -14.87 -2.43
N GLY A 81 -3.43 -15.44 -3.04
CA GLY A 81 -3.40 -16.85 -3.42
C GLY A 81 -3.24 -17.76 -2.20
N ALA A 82 -3.73 -19.00 -2.27
CA ALA A 82 -3.61 -19.95 -1.17
C ALA A 82 -2.13 -20.18 -0.78
N GLY A 83 -1.77 -19.85 0.46
CA GLY A 83 -0.41 -19.98 0.99
C GLY A 83 0.59 -18.92 0.51
N THR A 84 0.15 -17.90 -0.25
CA THR A 84 1.02 -16.82 -0.75
C THR A 84 0.40 -15.45 -0.48
N ASN A 85 1.13 -14.58 0.22
CA ASN A 85 0.72 -13.17 0.36
C ASN A 85 0.99 -12.42 -0.95
N TYR A 86 0.18 -11.43 -1.31
CA TYR A 86 0.49 -10.55 -2.45
C TYR A 86 1.73 -9.69 -2.18
N ILE A 87 1.84 -9.19 -0.94
CA ILE A 87 2.99 -8.41 -0.45
C ILE A 87 3.68 -9.15 0.71
N ASP A 88 4.99 -9.38 0.58
CA ASP A 88 5.84 -9.77 1.71
C ASP A 88 6.26 -8.53 2.51
N PHE A 89 5.45 -8.17 3.50
CA PHE A 89 5.73 -7.05 4.39
C PHE A 89 7.05 -7.18 5.15
N GLU A 90 7.48 -8.39 5.49
CA GLU A 90 8.72 -8.57 6.22
C GLU A 90 9.91 -8.21 5.33
N ALA A 91 9.92 -8.71 4.09
CA ALA A 91 10.95 -8.36 3.11
C ALA A 91 10.92 -6.86 2.78
N VAL A 92 9.73 -6.28 2.58
CA VAL A 92 9.55 -4.84 2.33
C VAL A 92 10.09 -3.99 3.48
N PHE A 93 9.70 -4.28 4.73
CA PHE A 93 10.15 -3.50 5.87
C PHE A 93 11.66 -3.65 6.13
N LYS A 94 12.23 -4.85 5.90
CA LYS A 94 13.70 -5.02 5.93
C LYS A 94 14.41 -4.09 4.94
N ARG A 95 13.85 -3.89 3.75
CA ARG A 95 14.40 -2.93 2.76
C ARG A 95 14.22 -1.48 3.22
N LEU A 96 13.06 -1.13 3.76
CA LEU A 96 12.78 0.22 4.26
C LEU A 96 13.64 0.61 5.47
N ILE A 97 13.97 -0.36 6.34
CA ILE A 97 14.91 -0.16 7.45
C ILE A 97 16.32 0.13 6.89
N LYS A 98 16.83 -0.70 5.98
CA LYS A 98 18.15 -0.46 5.35
C LYS A 98 18.21 0.89 4.62
N ALA A 99 17.12 1.31 3.99
CA ALA A 99 17.01 2.63 3.38
C ALA A 99 17.07 3.76 4.41
N SER A 100 16.30 3.64 5.50
CA SER A 100 16.31 4.58 6.62
C SER A 100 17.72 4.74 7.21
N GLU A 101 18.44 3.63 7.40
CA GLU A 101 19.85 3.60 7.85
C GLU A 101 20.77 4.29 6.83
N PHE A 102 20.68 3.94 5.55
CA PHE A 102 21.48 4.56 4.49
C PHE A 102 21.29 6.09 4.43
N TYR A 103 20.06 6.57 4.58
CA TYR A 103 19.77 8.01 4.59
C TYR A 103 20.33 8.67 5.84
N ALA A 104 20.21 8.03 7.01
CA ALA A 104 20.71 8.57 8.28
C ALA A 104 22.24 8.77 8.30
N GLU A 105 22.99 8.04 7.48
CA GLU A 105 24.44 8.20 7.31
C GLU A 105 24.84 9.41 6.44
N LYS A 106 23.88 10.10 5.81
CA LYS A 106 24.17 11.21 4.89
C LYS A 106 24.38 12.51 5.65
N GLU A 107 25.42 13.23 5.24
CA GLU A 107 25.65 14.61 5.65
C GLU A 107 24.76 15.56 4.85
N ASN A 108 24.60 16.80 5.34
CA ASN A 108 23.90 17.85 4.62
C ASN A 108 24.48 18.03 3.21
N SER A 109 23.61 18.04 2.20
CA SER A 109 23.99 18.39 0.84
C SER A 109 24.62 19.78 0.76
N ALA A 110 25.61 19.94 -0.11
CA ALA A 110 26.28 21.23 -0.31
C ALA A 110 25.25 22.30 -0.72
N GLY A 111 25.28 23.46 -0.06
CA GLY A 111 24.37 24.57 -0.36
C GLY A 111 23.06 24.58 0.43
N VAL A 112 22.79 23.55 1.25
CA VAL A 112 21.71 23.58 2.24
C VAL A 112 22.02 24.64 3.30
N ILE A 113 21.05 25.50 3.59
CA ILE A 113 21.12 26.47 4.68
C ILE A 113 20.12 26.05 5.75
N PHE A 114 20.59 25.85 6.98
CA PHE A 114 19.75 25.63 8.14
C PHE A 114 19.92 26.78 9.12
N ASN A 115 18.86 27.56 9.31
CA ASN A 115 18.87 28.74 10.17
C ASN A 115 17.83 28.62 11.28
N VAL A 116 18.34 28.53 12.50
CA VAL A 116 17.56 28.43 13.74
C VAL A 116 17.94 29.53 14.74
N SER A 117 18.62 30.58 14.25
CA SER A 117 19.07 31.69 15.11
C SER A 117 17.92 32.49 15.73
N ASP A 118 16.77 32.53 15.04
CA ASP A 118 15.50 33.04 15.57
C ASP A 118 14.48 31.91 15.61
N MET A 119 14.07 31.53 16.83
CA MET A 119 13.10 30.46 17.07
C MET A 119 11.74 30.73 16.41
N ASN A 120 11.37 32.00 16.17
CA ASN A 120 10.11 32.35 15.51
C ASN A 120 10.23 32.41 13.98
N ASN A 121 11.44 32.35 13.43
CA ASN A 121 11.72 32.44 12.00
C ASN A 121 12.73 31.40 11.55
N ARG A 122 12.55 30.16 12.03
CA ARG A 122 13.41 29.03 11.67
C ARG A 122 13.13 28.58 10.24
N TYR A 123 14.20 28.30 9.50
CA TYR A 123 14.05 27.78 8.16
C TYR A 123 15.18 26.85 7.72
N ILE A 124 14.81 26.01 6.76
CA ILE A 124 15.71 25.25 5.89
C ILE A 124 15.54 25.86 4.49
N ASP A 125 16.63 26.17 3.81
CA ASP A 125 16.62 26.64 2.43
C ASP A 125 17.47 25.71 1.57
N VAL A 126 16.81 25.05 0.61
CA VAL A 126 17.42 24.12 -0.33
C VAL A 126 17.49 24.68 -1.76
N SER A 127 17.12 25.95 -1.98
CA SER A 127 17.12 26.59 -3.33
C SER A 127 18.48 26.56 -4.03
N LYS A 128 19.57 26.49 -3.25
CA LYS A 128 20.96 26.41 -3.74
C LYS A 128 21.63 25.08 -3.40
N ALA A 129 20.87 24.11 -2.88
CA ALA A 129 21.41 22.81 -2.55
C ALA A 129 21.76 22.03 -3.82
N THR A 130 22.89 21.34 -3.80
CA THR A 130 23.29 20.43 -4.86
C THR A 130 22.72 19.06 -4.57
N ALA A 131 21.87 18.57 -5.48
CA ALA A 131 21.38 17.21 -5.42
C ALA A 131 22.46 16.24 -5.91
N THR A 132 22.67 15.15 -5.16
CA THR A 132 23.43 13.99 -5.62
C THR A 132 22.41 12.92 -5.90
N ASP A 133 22.45 12.29 -7.08
CA ASP A 133 21.51 11.20 -7.38
C ASP A 133 20.04 11.67 -7.26
N ASN A 134 19.80 12.94 -7.62
CA ASN A 134 18.54 13.66 -7.48
C ASN A 134 17.95 13.70 -6.05
N VAL A 135 18.80 13.51 -5.03
CA VAL A 135 18.43 13.64 -3.62
C VAL A 135 19.23 14.77 -2.95
N ILE A 136 18.52 15.56 -2.15
CA ILE A 136 19.08 16.57 -1.25
C ILE A 136 18.92 16.04 0.17
N TYR A 137 20.03 15.91 0.90
CA TYR A 137 20.04 15.45 2.29
C TYR A 137 20.09 16.63 3.25
N VAL A 138 19.26 16.58 4.30
CA VAL A 138 19.21 17.57 5.36
C VAL A 138 19.09 16.88 6.71
N ASN A 139 19.95 17.22 7.67
CA ASN A 139 19.92 16.72 9.04
C ASN A 139 19.30 17.79 9.94
N VAL A 140 18.17 17.45 10.58
CA VAL A 140 17.42 18.36 11.44
C VAL A 140 17.37 17.77 12.86
N PRO A 141 17.89 18.48 13.87
CA PRO A 141 17.78 18.04 15.25
C PRO A 141 16.31 17.98 15.72
N ALA A 142 15.97 16.92 16.44
CA ALA A 142 14.61 16.60 16.87
C ALA A 142 13.98 17.69 17.75
N GLU A 143 14.79 18.45 18.49
CA GLU A 143 14.33 19.60 19.28
C GLU A 143 13.56 20.63 18.44
N TYR A 144 13.90 20.77 17.14
CA TYR A 144 13.22 21.72 16.27
C TYR A 144 11.85 21.23 15.80
N LEU A 145 11.64 19.91 15.76
CA LEU A 145 10.34 19.29 15.50
C LEU A 145 9.47 19.27 16.76
N ALA A 146 10.08 19.11 17.93
CA ALA A 146 9.38 19.11 19.21
C ALA A 146 8.91 20.51 19.65
N ALA A 147 9.56 21.57 19.14
CA ALA A 147 9.16 22.95 19.43
C ALA A 147 7.92 23.37 18.61
N PRO A 148 6.97 24.12 19.20
CA PRO A 148 5.70 24.47 18.55
C PRO A 148 5.82 25.54 17.46
N GLN A 149 6.96 26.23 17.37
CA GLN A 149 7.17 27.28 16.37
C GLN A 149 7.18 26.68 14.96
N PRO A 150 6.79 27.44 13.93
CA PRO A 150 6.89 26.97 12.55
C PRO A 150 8.33 26.63 12.14
N LEU A 151 8.46 25.69 11.22
CA LEU A 151 9.68 25.39 10.50
C LEU A 151 9.40 25.56 9.00
N LYS A 152 10.03 26.56 8.40
CA LYS A 152 9.84 26.90 6.98
C LYS A 152 10.85 26.14 6.13
N ILE A 153 10.42 25.58 5.01
CA ILE A 153 11.30 24.87 4.06
C ILE A 153 11.15 25.55 2.70
N TYR A 154 12.24 26.15 2.21
CA TYR A 154 12.29 26.90 0.96
C TYR A 154 12.99 26.13 -0.16
N GLY A 155 12.56 26.35 -1.40
CA GLY A 155 13.24 25.86 -2.60
C GLY A 155 12.83 24.44 -3.01
N LEU A 156 11.66 23.95 -2.59
CA LEU A 156 11.11 22.70 -3.13
C LEU A 156 10.78 22.90 -4.62
N SER A 157 11.00 21.90 -5.46
CA SER A 157 10.69 22.05 -6.89
C SER A 157 9.20 21.86 -7.16
N SER A 158 8.59 22.70 -8.00
CA SER A 158 7.22 22.48 -8.48
C SER A 158 7.11 21.42 -9.59
N LYS A 159 8.24 20.90 -10.08
CA LYS A 159 8.27 19.92 -11.17
C LYS A 159 8.32 18.49 -10.63
N VAL A 160 7.56 17.58 -11.24
CA VAL A 160 7.47 16.16 -10.83
C VAL A 160 8.80 15.41 -10.82
N ASP A 161 9.78 15.86 -11.60
CA ASP A 161 11.14 15.32 -11.72
C ASP A 161 12.16 16.05 -10.84
N GLY A 162 11.71 17.02 -10.04
CA GLY A 162 12.54 17.77 -9.10
C GLY A 162 13.18 16.88 -8.03
N PRO A 163 14.24 17.37 -7.36
CA PRO A 163 14.95 16.56 -6.37
C PRO A 163 14.10 16.23 -5.15
N THR A 164 14.19 14.98 -4.67
CA THR A 164 13.65 14.61 -3.37
C THR A 164 14.52 15.20 -2.26
N ILE A 165 13.89 15.76 -1.24
CA ILE A 165 14.54 16.25 -0.02
C ILE A 165 14.32 15.20 1.06
N VAL A 166 15.38 14.54 1.48
CA VAL A 166 15.38 13.61 2.60
C VAL A 166 15.85 14.36 3.83
N ILE A 167 14.94 14.55 4.80
CA ILE A 167 15.24 15.14 6.09
C ILE A 167 15.44 14.04 7.13
N ASN A 168 16.68 13.84 7.57
CA ASN A 168 16.99 12.96 8.69
C ASN A 168 16.74 13.68 10.01
N VAL A 169 15.90 13.09 10.87
CA VAL A 169 15.67 13.58 12.22
C VAL A 169 16.78 13.05 13.14
N THR A 170 17.57 13.96 13.71
CA THR A 170 18.78 13.62 14.48
C THR A 170 18.66 14.03 15.95
N GLY A 171 19.54 13.51 16.82
CA GLY A 171 19.66 13.99 18.20
C GLY A 171 18.44 13.70 19.09
N VAL A 172 17.67 12.64 18.79
CA VAL A 172 16.56 12.22 19.65
C VAL A 172 17.11 11.58 20.92
N SER A 173 16.67 12.05 22.09
CA SER A 173 16.98 11.41 23.37
C SER A 173 16.03 10.24 23.62
N GLY A 174 16.47 9.01 23.36
CA GLY A 174 15.66 7.81 23.52
C GLY A 174 15.04 7.36 22.19
N LYS A 175 13.85 6.75 22.27
CA LYS A 175 13.17 6.11 21.12
C LYS A 175 11.80 6.73 20.79
N GLU A 176 11.45 7.82 21.47
CA GLU A 176 10.17 8.51 21.34
C GLU A 176 10.37 9.98 20.97
N LEU A 177 9.58 10.48 20.02
CA LEU A 177 9.55 11.89 19.64
C LEU A 177 8.12 12.42 19.59
N ASN A 178 7.87 13.50 20.33
CA ASN A 178 6.66 14.30 20.22
C ASN A 178 6.93 15.47 19.29
N ILE A 179 6.15 15.57 18.22
CA ILE A 179 6.24 16.61 17.18
C ILE A 179 5.13 17.61 17.43
N SER A 180 5.50 18.89 17.46
CA SER A 180 4.57 20.01 17.66
C SER A 180 4.79 21.16 16.67
N THR A 181 5.84 21.11 15.86
CA THR A 181 6.16 22.15 14.89
C THR A 181 5.10 22.22 13.78
N GLN A 182 4.90 23.43 13.24
CA GLN A 182 4.12 23.62 12.01
C GLN A 182 5.07 23.60 10.82
N ILE A 183 4.95 22.59 9.96
CA ILE A 183 5.75 22.50 8.74
C ILE A 183 5.12 23.43 7.69
N CYS A 184 5.93 24.34 7.14
CA CYS A 184 5.53 25.31 6.12
C CYS A 184 6.41 25.13 4.88
N LEU A 185 5.80 24.77 3.75
CA LEU A 185 6.53 24.45 2.51
C LEU A 185 6.40 25.60 1.51
N TYR A 186 7.51 25.92 0.86
CA TYR A 186 7.63 26.98 -0.13
C TYR A 186 8.33 26.43 -1.37
N TYR A 187 7.60 26.49 -2.48
CA TYR A 187 8.05 25.96 -3.77
C TYR A 187 8.71 27.05 -4.61
N ASP A 188 9.73 26.63 -5.35
CA ASP A 188 10.59 27.45 -6.19
C ASP A 188 11.11 28.70 -5.43
N ASP A 189 11.50 29.74 -6.16
CA ASP A 189 11.93 31.01 -5.58
C ASP A 189 10.75 31.91 -5.16
N ASP A 190 9.52 31.48 -5.43
CA ASP A 190 8.33 32.34 -5.36
C ASP A 190 7.86 32.62 -3.93
N LYS A 191 8.45 31.98 -2.90
CA LYS A 191 8.22 32.26 -1.46
C LYS A 191 6.74 32.38 -1.05
N VAL A 192 5.84 31.75 -1.79
CA VAL A 192 4.43 31.57 -1.39
C VAL A 192 4.31 30.24 -0.67
N GLU A 193 3.75 30.31 0.54
CA GLU A 193 3.48 29.13 1.33
C GLU A 193 2.32 28.34 0.73
N ILE A 194 2.44 27.02 0.63
CA ILE A 194 1.31 26.18 0.29
C ILE A 194 0.47 25.88 1.53
N ASN A 195 -0.85 25.81 1.32
CA ASN A 195 -1.77 25.41 2.38
C ASN A 195 -1.70 23.89 2.60
N ASN A 196 -1.95 23.46 3.83
CA ASN A 196 -2.28 22.07 4.11
C ASN A 196 -3.73 21.78 3.76
N GLY A 197 -4.05 20.54 3.45
CA GLY A 197 -5.39 20.09 3.13
C GLY A 197 -5.43 18.89 2.20
N GLU A 198 -6.64 18.50 1.80
CA GLU A 198 -6.87 17.27 1.03
C GLU A 198 -6.37 17.34 -0.43
N SER A 199 -5.77 18.45 -0.87
CA SER A 199 -5.36 18.69 -2.26
C SER A 199 -4.13 19.57 -2.38
N HIS A 200 -3.19 19.19 -3.25
CA HIS A 200 -1.99 19.96 -3.54
C HIS A 200 -1.72 20.05 -5.05
N ALA A 201 -1.60 21.29 -5.55
CA ALA A 201 -1.29 21.57 -6.95
C ALA A 201 0.19 21.38 -7.33
N VAL A 202 1.02 20.90 -6.40
CA VAL A 202 2.47 20.70 -6.55
C VAL A 202 2.85 19.29 -6.09
N PRO A 203 3.93 18.69 -6.63
CA PRO A 203 4.38 17.35 -6.24
C PRO A 203 5.01 17.35 -4.84
N ASN A 204 4.84 16.27 -4.08
CA ASN A 204 5.50 16.12 -2.78
C ASN A 204 6.96 15.70 -2.97
N HIS A 205 7.92 16.56 -2.62
CA HIS A 205 9.34 16.20 -2.65
C HIS A 205 9.95 15.92 -1.28
N LEU A 206 9.16 15.86 -0.21
CA LEU A 206 9.68 15.85 1.15
C LEU A 206 9.53 14.49 1.81
N LEU A 207 10.65 13.88 2.22
CA LEU A 207 10.70 12.65 3.02
C LEU A 207 11.35 12.92 4.38
N TRP A 208 10.60 12.69 5.46
CA TRP A 208 11.10 12.70 6.83
C TRP A 208 11.56 11.30 7.21
N ASN A 209 12.87 11.13 7.36
CA ASN A 209 13.48 9.91 7.85
C ASN A 209 13.66 9.96 9.37
N PHE A 210 12.95 9.09 10.08
CA PHE A 210 12.99 9.02 11.54
C PHE A 210 13.92 7.94 12.10
N GLY A 211 14.68 7.24 11.24
CA GLY A 211 15.70 6.31 11.70
C GLY A 211 15.10 5.14 12.49
N ASP A 212 15.61 4.97 13.71
CA ASP A 212 15.35 3.84 14.60
C ASP A 212 14.39 4.15 15.75
N LEU A 213 13.58 5.22 15.61
CA LEU A 213 12.53 5.54 16.58
C LEU A 213 11.46 4.45 16.64
N GLU A 214 10.99 4.19 17.86
CA GLU A 214 9.93 3.22 18.14
C GLU A 214 8.57 3.90 18.31
N LYS A 215 8.55 5.22 18.56
CA LYS A 215 7.32 5.97 18.75
C LYS A 215 7.42 7.41 18.28
N ILE A 216 6.44 7.83 17.48
CA ILE A 216 6.30 9.21 17.00
C ILE A 216 4.88 9.65 17.34
N ILE A 217 4.75 10.81 17.97
CA ILE A 217 3.46 11.41 18.27
C ILE A 217 3.41 12.78 17.61
N VAL A 218 2.40 13.00 16.76
CA VAL A 218 2.11 14.31 16.15
C VAL A 218 0.90 14.90 16.85
N ASP A 219 1.16 15.66 17.92
CA ASP A 219 0.12 16.14 18.85
C ASP A 219 -0.44 17.52 18.48
N SER A 220 0.34 18.33 17.76
CA SER A 220 -0.04 19.69 17.42
C SER A 220 0.65 20.17 16.16
N GLY A 221 0.20 21.34 15.68
CA GLY A 221 0.68 21.91 14.43
C GLY A 221 0.04 21.22 13.22
N ARG A 222 0.84 21.02 12.18
CA ARG A 222 0.47 20.27 10.98
C ARG A 222 1.72 19.62 10.43
N PHE A 223 1.56 18.41 9.89
CA PHE A 223 2.69 17.66 9.34
C PHE A 223 2.57 17.61 7.81
N MET A 224 3.57 18.13 7.11
CA MET A 224 3.61 18.10 5.64
C MET A 224 4.86 17.37 5.17
N GLY A 225 4.69 16.53 4.16
CA GLY A 225 5.72 15.62 3.66
C GLY A 225 5.52 14.19 4.16
N SER A 226 6.17 13.26 3.47
CA SER A 226 6.06 11.82 3.73
C SER A 226 6.91 11.39 4.92
N ILE A 227 6.44 10.41 5.68
CA ILE A 227 7.09 9.84 6.86
C ILE A 227 7.70 8.47 6.51
N LEU A 228 8.99 8.29 6.79
CA LEU A 228 9.69 7.01 6.81
C LEU A 228 10.10 6.68 8.25
N ALA A 229 9.33 5.83 8.91
CA ALA A 229 9.57 5.41 10.29
C ALA A 229 9.28 3.91 10.48
N PRO A 230 9.97 3.00 9.76
CA PRO A 230 9.57 1.60 9.61
C PRO A 230 9.56 0.80 10.93
N LEU A 231 10.18 1.30 12.00
CA LEU A 231 10.19 0.68 13.33
C LEU A 231 9.22 1.35 14.33
N ALA A 232 8.56 2.44 13.93
CA ALA A 232 7.80 3.26 14.85
C ALA A 232 6.32 2.90 14.89
N THR A 233 5.72 3.12 16.05
CA THR A 233 4.29 3.46 16.16
C THR A 233 4.11 4.96 15.93
N VAL A 234 3.39 5.35 14.88
CA VAL A 234 3.01 6.74 14.57
C VAL A 234 1.60 7.00 15.08
N ASN A 235 1.47 7.93 16.03
CA ASN A 235 0.19 8.43 16.53
C ASN A 235 -0.06 9.84 15.97
N ALA A 236 -1.04 9.98 15.08
CA ALA A 236 -1.43 11.25 14.48
C ALA A 236 -2.67 11.81 15.18
N HIS A 237 -2.52 12.94 15.88
CA HIS A 237 -3.63 13.69 16.46
C HIS A 237 -3.99 14.94 15.64
N VAL A 238 -3.25 15.20 14.57
CA VAL A 238 -3.47 16.27 13.58
C VAL A 238 -3.42 15.71 12.17
N ASN A 239 -3.73 16.55 11.18
CA ASN A 239 -3.64 16.15 9.78
C ASN A 239 -2.19 15.94 9.35
N ILE A 240 -1.98 14.88 8.57
CA ILE A 240 -0.71 14.55 7.91
C ILE A 240 -0.92 14.57 6.40
N ASP A 241 -0.18 15.43 5.72
CA ASP A 241 -0.24 15.60 4.28
C ASP A 241 1.00 14.92 3.67
N GLY A 242 0.82 13.72 3.11
CA GLY A 242 1.93 12.91 2.62
C GLY A 242 1.66 11.41 2.69
N ASN A 243 2.73 10.65 2.54
CA ASN A 243 2.75 9.20 2.74
C ASN A 243 3.22 8.83 4.16
N ILE A 244 2.86 7.66 4.70
CA ILE A 244 3.29 7.22 6.04
C ILE A 244 3.75 5.75 6.06
N VAL A 245 5.06 5.50 6.15
CA VAL A 245 5.61 4.17 6.53
C VAL A 245 5.79 4.12 8.04
N ALA A 246 5.15 3.17 8.70
CA ALA A 246 5.39 2.87 10.11
C ALA A 246 5.14 1.38 10.43
N ASP A 247 5.66 0.87 11.55
CA ASP A 247 5.23 -0.47 12.05
C ASP A 247 3.77 -0.44 12.50
N THR A 248 3.31 0.71 13.00
CA THR A 248 1.91 0.95 13.37
C THR A 248 1.52 2.39 13.02
N VAL A 249 0.35 2.60 12.40
CA VAL A 249 -0.21 3.94 12.16
C VAL A 249 -1.56 4.06 12.86
N ASN A 250 -1.66 4.99 13.80
CA ASN A 250 -2.90 5.35 14.48
C ASN A 250 -3.30 6.78 14.09
N ILE A 251 -4.38 6.93 13.33
CA ILE A 251 -5.01 8.22 13.06
C ILE A 251 -6.10 8.44 14.11
N ILE A 252 -5.80 9.24 15.14
CA ILE A 252 -6.61 9.34 16.37
C ILE A 252 -7.42 10.64 16.41
N GLY A 253 -6.81 11.77 16.01
CA GLY A 253 -7.40 13.10 16.16
C GLY A 253 -7.43 13.95 14.89
N GLY A 254 -6.84 13.47 13.79
CA GLY A 254 -6.80 14.15 12.50
C GLY A 254 -7.12 13.22 11.34
N GLU A 255 -6.67 13.58 10.15
CA GLU A 255 -6.81 12.80 8.91
C GLU A 255 -5.46 12.56 8.25
N SER A 256 -5.38 11.55 7.40
CA SER A 256 -4.26 11.37 6.48
C SER A 256 -4.69 11.83 5.10
N HIS A 257 -3.96 12.79 4.53
CA HIS A 257 -4.22 13.34 3.19
C HIS A 257 -3.14 12.83 2.25
N ARG A 258 -3.54 12.00 1.29
CA ARG A 258 -2.61 11.37 0.34
C ARG A 258 -1.94 12.44 -0.52
N TRP A 259 -0.62 12.42 -0.50
CA TRP A 259 0.22 13.24 -1.35
C TRP A 259 1.52 12.49 -1.64
N ASP A 260 1.55 11.83 -2.80
CA ASP A 260 2.58 10.85 -3.12
C ASP A 260 3.96 11.48 -3.35
N ILE A 261 5.00 10.84 -2.83
CA ILE A 261 6.37 11.31 -2.94
C ILE A 261 6.93 11.22 -4.37
N HIS A 262 7.65 12.27 -4.77
CA HIS A 262 8.31 12.46 -6.06
C HIS A 262 9.82 12.76 -5.92
N PRO A 263 10.61 12.47 -6.98
CA PRO A 263 10.22 11.65 -8.12
C PRO A 263 10.24 10.17 -7.76
N VAL A 264 9.46 9.38 -8.49
CA VAL A 264 9.65 7.93 -8.55
C VAL A 264 10.47 7.65 -9.80
N PHE A 265 11.76 7.36 -9.63
CA PHE A 265 12.57 6.93 -10.76
C PHE A 265 12.14 5.52 -11.19
N PRO A 266 11.85 5.31 -12.48
CA PRO A 266 11.41 4.01 -13.01
C PRO A 266 12.55 2.99 -13.14
N ASP A 267 13.79 3.40 -12.90
CA ASP A 267 14.93 2.50 -12.88
C ASP A 267 15.22 2.10 -11.43
N ASP A 268 15.26 0.79 -11.19
CA ASP A 268 15.65 0.12 -9.94
C ASP A 268 17.10 0.41 -9.49
N SER A 269 17.69 1.51 -9.96
CA SER A 269 19.07 1.91 -9.77
C SER A 269 19.26 3.02 -8.74
N PHE A 270 18.29 3.26 -7.83
CA PHE A 270 18.51 4.15 -6.69
C PHE A 270 18.56 3.37 -5.38
N ILE A 271 19.80 3.29 -4.88
CA ILE A 271 20.31 2.56 -3.72
C ILE A 271 20.28 1.04 -3.96
N GLU A 272 21.42 0.48 -4.40
CA GLU A 272 21.73 -0.93 -4.14
C GLU A 272 21.74 -1.13 -2.63
N ILE A 273 20.60 -1.56 -2.09
CA ILE A 273 20.54 -2.12 -0.75
C ILE A 273 21.38 -3.40 -0.79
N PRO A 274 22.36 -3.60 0.11
CA PRO A 274 23.13 -4.82 0.13
C PRO A 274 22.16 -6.01 0.20
N PRO A 275 22.39 -7.08 -0.58
CA PRO A 275 21.46 -8.19 -0.69
C PRO A 275 21.00 -8.64 0.69
N ILE A 276 19.69 -8.85 0.84
CA ILE A 276 19.20 -9.62 1.99
C ILE A 276 19.86 -10.98 1.80
N ASP A 277 20.74 -11.39 2.73
CA ASP A 277 21.32 -12.73 2.70
C ASP A 277 20.16 -13.70 2.47
N PRO A 278 20.23 -14.57 1.44
CA PRO A 278 19.17 -15.49 1.16
C PRO A 278 18.88 -16.24 2.46
N LYS A 279 17.61 -16.22 2.87
CA LYS A 279 17.13 -17.08 3.94
C LYS A 279 17.67 -18.48 3.60
N PRO A 280 18.44 -19.14 4.49
CA PRO A 280 18.96 -20.46 4.18
C PRO A 280 17.78 -21.30 3.71
N GLU A 281 17.91 -21.90 2.53
CA GLU A 281 16.94 -22.88 2.05
C GLU A 281 16.68 -23.84 3.22
N PRO A 282 15.42 -24.17 3.53
CA PRO A 282 15.16 -25.22 4.50
C PRO A 282 15.98 -26.42 4.03
N GLU A 283 16.86 -26.91 4.90
CA GLU A 283 17.61 -28.14 4.60
C GLU A 283 16.59 -29.17 4.12
N PRO A 284 16.85 -29.88 3.02
CA PRO A 284 15.95 -30.92 2.55
C PRO A 284 15.63 -31.82 3.74
N GLU A 285 14.34 -31.98 4.04
CA GLU A 285 13.92 -32.93 5.06
C GLU A 285 14.65 -34.25 4.77
N PRO A 286 15.30 -34.86 5.77
CA PRO A 286 15.99 -36.13 5.55
C PRO A 286 14.99 -37.09 4.90
N GLU A 287 15.40 -37.72 3.80
CA GLU A 287 14.59 -38.75 3.14
C GLU A 287 14.07 -39.69 4.23
N PRO A 288 12.76 -39.97 4.27
CA PRO A 288 12.23 -40.90 5.24
C PRO A 288 13.02 -42.20 5.14
N GLU A 289 13.60 -42.64 6.27
CA GLU A 289 14.25 -43.94 6.33
C GLU A 289 13.27 -44.98 5.76
N PRO A 290 13.74 -45.89 4.88
CA PRO A 290 12.87 -46.89 4.28
C PRO A 290 12.14 -47.63 5.40
N GLU A 291 10.80 -47.60 5.34
CA GLU A 291 9.96 -48.34 6.27
C GLU A 291 10.45 -49.80 6.30
N PRO A 292 10.60 -50.40 7.49
CA PRO A 292 10.96 -51.80 7.59
C PRO A 292 9.96 -52.64 6.79
N GLU A 293 10.49 -53.56 5.97
CA GLU A 293 9.67 -54.49 5.21
C GLU A 293 8.61 -55.13 6.13
N PRO A 294 7.33 -55.13 5.74
CA PRO A 294 6.28 -55.72 6.56
C PRO A 294 6.62 -57.19 6.84
N GLU A 295 6.58 -57.55 8.14
CA GLU A 295 6.65 -58.96 8.53
C GLU A 295 5.55 -59.73 7.79
N PRO A 296 5.83 -60.96 7.32
CA PRO A 296 4.86 -61.76 6.59
C PRO A 296 3.59 -61.92 7.43
N GLU A 297 2.45 -61.58 6.82
CA GLU A 297 1.13 -61.74 7.43
C GLU A 297 0.93 -63.19 7.90
N PRO A 298 0.38 -63.40 9.10
CA PRO A 298 -0.03 -64.73 9.53
C PRO A 298 -1.09 -65.29 8.58
N GLU A 299 -0.96 -66.57 8.23
CA GLU A 299 -1.92 -67.30 7.40
C GLU A 299 -3.35 -67.10 7.92
N PRO A 300 -4.34 -66.88 7.03
CA PRO A 300 -5.71 -66.62 7.43
C PRO A 300 -6.30 -67.83 8.17
N GLU A 301 -6.86 -67.58 9.35
CA GLU A 301 -7.73 -68.53 10.03
C GLU A 301 -8.97 -68.82 9.17
N PRO A 302 -9.50 -70.06 9.19
CA PRO A 302 -10.61 -70.46 8.35
C PRO A 302 -11.87 -69.64 8.62
N GLU A 303 -12.53 -69.22 7.53
CA GLU A 303 -13.77 -68.46 7.51
C GLU A 303 -14.86 -69.11 8.38
N PRO A 304 -15.55 -68.34 9.24
CA PRO A 304 -16.80 -68.80 9.84
C PRO A 304 -17.91 -68.89 8.79
N GLU A 305 -18.71 -69.96 8.88
CA GLU A 305 -19.89 -70.19 8.03
C GLU A 305 -20.87 -69.00 8.05
N PRO A 306 -21.53 -68.69 6.93
CA PRO A 306 -22.43 -67.54 6.83
C PRO A 306 -23.68 -67.71 7.69
N GLU A 307 -23.95 -66.73 8.54
CA GLU A 307 -25.26 -66.56 9.18
C GLU A 307 -26.33 -66.16 8.14
N PRO A 308 -27.58 -66.61 8.30
CA PRO A 308 -28.65 -66.39 7.32
C PRO A 308 -29.07 -64.91 7.22
N GLU A 309 -29.32 -64.48 5.99
CA GLU A 309 -29.82 -63.15 5.63
C GLU A 309 -31.14 -62.82 6.35
N PRO A 310 -31.28 -61.63 6.95
CA PRO A 310 -32.57 -61.13 7.37
C PRO A 310 -33.41 -60.68 6.17
N GLU A 311 -34.68 -61.09 6.17
CA GLU A 311 -35.70 -60.77 5.17
C GLU A 311 -35.93 -59.24 5.01
N PRO A 312 -36.23 -58.75 3.80
CA PRO A 312 -36.51 -57.34 3.57
C PRO A 312 -37.87 -56.93 4.14
N GLU A 313 -37.88 -55.85 4.95
CA GLU A 313 -39.11 -55.16 5.32
C GLU A 313 -39.63 -54.27 4.16
N PRO A 314 -40.96 -54.04 4.09
CA PRO A 314 -41.63 -53.55 2.89
C PRO A 314 -41.59 -52.03 2.69
N GLU A 315 -41.57 -51.63 1.42
CA GLU A 315 -41.76 -50.25 0.93
C GLU A 315 -43.13 -49.66 1.34
N PRO A 316 -43.21 -48.38 1.74
CA PRO A 316 -44.45 -47.63 1.70
C PRO A 316 -44.72 -47.04 0.30
N GLU A 317 -45.96 -47.27 -0.15
CA GLU A 317 -46.60 -46.81 -1.38
C GLU A 317 -46.71 -45.26 -1.53
N PRO A 318 -46.96 -44.76 -2.76
CA PRO A 318 -46.94 -43.33 -3.10
C PRO A 318 -48.28 -42.61 -2.84
N GLU A 319 -48.21 -41.30 -2.62
CA GLU A 319 -49.37 -40.39 -2.73
C GLU A 319 -49.28 -39.45 -3.96
N PRO A 320 -50.43 -38.98 -4.51
CA PRO A 320 -50.57 -38.66 -5.92
C PRO A 320 -50.55 -37.17 -6.30
N GLU A 321 -50.14 -36.98 -7.56
CA GLU A 321 -50.48 -35.98 -8.59
C GLU A 321 -50.33 -34.45 -8.37
N PRO A 322 -49.52 -33.78 -9.22
CA PRO A 322 -49.67 -32.37 -9.56
C PRO A 322 -50.65 -32.18 -10.74
N GLU A 323 -51.69 -31.37 -10.54
CA GLU A 323 -52.54 -30.91 -11.64
C GLU A 323 -51.89 -29.79 -12.46
N GLN A 324 -52.07 -29.95 -13.76
CA GLN A 324 -51.54 -29.19 -14.88
C GLN A 324 -52.14 -27.79 -15.01
N SER A 325 -51.39 -26.84 -15.59
CA SER A 325 -51.91 -26.04 -16.71
C SER A 325 -50.79 -25.30 -17.46
N VAL A 326 -50.52 -25.77 -18.66
CA VAL A 326 -50.00 -25.02 -19.83
C VAL A 326 -51.21 -24.64 -20.70
N PRO A 327 -51.20 -23.51 -21.43
CA PRO A 327 -50.60 -23.46 -22.78
C PRO A 327 -49.79 -22.16 -23.03
N GLU A 328 -48.61 -22.19 -23.63
CA GLU A 328 -48.27 -22.41 -25.06
C GLU A 328 -48.89 -21.36 -26.00
N LEU A 329 -48.02 -20.58 -26.68
CA LEU A 329 -48.11 -20.02 -28.06
C LEU A 329 -46.84 -19.16 -28.31
N THR A 330 -45.80 -19.69 -28.96
CA THR A 330 -45.47 -19.72 -30.42
C THR A 330 -44.61 -18.55 -30.96
N LEU A 331 -43.44 -18.97 -31.48
CA LEU A 331 -42.65 -18.52 -32.65
C LEU A 331 -42.68 -17.04 -33.11
N ASN A 332 -41.48 -16.44 -33.24
CA ASN A 332 -40.90 -16.08 -34.55
C ASN A 332 -39.49 -15.47 -34.47
N ASN A 333 -38.49 -16.26 -34.86
CA ASN A 333 -37.50 -16.07 -35.94
C ASN A 333 -36.90 -14.68 -36.31
N LYS A 334 -35.55 -14.72 -36.40
CA LYS A 334 -34.62 -14.16 -37.40
C LYS A 334 -33.79 -12.91 -37.04
N ASP A 335 -32.49 -13.19 -36.89
CA ASP A 335 -31.32 -12.61 -37.56
C ASP A 335 -31.29 -11.10 -37.83
N THR A 336 -30.22 -10.42 -37.40
CA THR A 336 -29.30 -9.67 -38.29
C THR A 336 -28.00 -9.33 -37.56
N VAL A 337 -26.88 -9.75 -38.15
CA VAL A 337 -25.50 -9.30 -37.91
C VAL A 337 -25.27 -7.99 -38.68
N ILE A 338 -24.64 -6.97 -38.09
CA ILE A 338 -23.78 -6.00 -38.81
C ILE A 338 -22.58 -5.59 -37.94
N GLN A 339 -21.39 -5.77 -38.51
CA GLN A 339 -20.07 -5.29 -38.06
C GLN A 339 -19.82 -3.83 -38.47
N ASP A 340 -18.84 -3.24 -37.78
CA ASP A 340 -17.89 -2.20 -38.21
C ASP A 340 -18.39 -0.77 -38.48
N ASN A 341 -17.75 0.18 -37.79
CA ASN A 341 -17.02 1.23 -38.50
C ASN A 341 -15.89 1.88 -37.69
N LYS A 342 -14.70 1.76 -38.27
CA LYS A 342 -13.48 2.55 -38.04
C LYS A 342 -13.76 4.05 -38.17
N VAL A 343 -13.10 4.86 -37.34
CA VAL A 343 -12.53 6.14 -37.76
C VAL A 343 -11.08 6.23 -37.25
N LYS A 344 -10.14 6.07 -38.18
CA LYS A 344 -8.78 6.60 -38.06
C LYS A 344 -8.83 8.11 -38.33
N LYS A 345 -8.10 8.91 -37.54
CA LYS A 345 -7.54 10.18 -38.00
C LYS A 345 -6.08 10.25 -37.56
N GLU A 346 -5.20 10.02 -38.54
CA GLU A 346 -3.77 10.32 -38.49
C GLU A 346 -3.53 11.83 -38.69
N VAL A 347 -2.38 12.31 -38.20
CA VAL A 347 -1.49 13.42 -38.62
C VAL A 347 -0.92 14.07 -37.35
N ALA A 348 0.37 14.26 -37.11
CA ALA A 348 1.61 13.76 -37.71
C ALA A 348 2.76 14.13 -36.75
N THR A 349 3.50 13.12 -36.31
CA THR A 349 4.98 13.07 -36.27
C THR A 349 5.77 14.23 -35.66
N SER A 350 6.25 14.02 -34.43
CA SER A 350 7.65 14.05 -33.96
C SER A 350 7.62 13.47 -32.52
N ASP A 351 8.67 12.80 -32.04
CA ASP A 351 8.81 12.22 -30.67
C ASP A 351 8.42 10.74 -30.44
N SER A 352 8.74 9.87 -31.40
CA SER A 352 8.58 8.41 -31.26
C SER A 352 9.57 7.72 -30.30
N HIS A 353 10.34 8.45 -29.49
CA HIS A 353 11.20 7.89 -28.44
C HIS A 353 10.72 8.23 -27.02
N LEU A 354 9.99 9.33 -26.81
CA LEU A 354 9.39 9.65 -25.51
C LEU A 354 8.06 8.92 -25.27
N ILE A 355 7.25 8.73 -26.32
CA ILE A 355 5.88 8.18 -26.19
C ILE A 355 5.88 6.71 -25.73
N ASN A 356 6.93 5.94 -26.03
CA ASN A 356 7.05 4.56 -25.55
C ASN A 356 7.44 4.46 -24.07
N MET A 357 8.11 5.47 -23.50
CA MET A 357 8.44 5.49 -22.07
C MET A 357 7.23 5.88 -21.23
N THR A 358 6.38 6.80 -21.71
CA THR A 358 5.14 7.19 -21.02
C THR A 358 4.12 6.05 -21.00
N GLN A 359 3.95 5.30 -22.10
CA GLN A 359 2.99 4.18 -22.15
C GLN A 359 3.46 2.92 -21.38
N GLN A 360 4.78 2.69 -21.26
CA GLN A 360 5.29 1.61 -20.40
C GLN A 360 5.24 1.96 -18.91
N ALA A 361 5.32 3.25 -18.54
CA ALA A 361 5.10 3.72 -17.18
C ALA A 361 3.61 3.70 -16.80
N GLU A 362 2.72 4.21 -17.67
CA GLU A 362 1.26 4.25 -17.46
C GLU A 362 0.63 2.86 -17.23
N ASN A 363 1.17 1.80 -17.85
CA ASN A 363 0.69 0.43 -17.64
C ASN A 363 1.27 -0.26 -16.39
N LYS A 364 2.36 0.26 -15.79
CA LYS A 364 2.90 -0.24 -14.52
C LYS A 364 2.40 0.54 -13.30
N THR A 365 1.92 1.77 -13.47
CA THR A 365 1.52 2.62 -12.35
C THR A 365 0.22 2.19 -11.67
N ASN A 366 -0.67 1.45 -12.32
CA ASN A 366 -1.97 1.08 -11.73
C ASN A 366 -2.00 -0.26 -10.97
N GLU A 367 -0.84 -0.87 -10.69
CA GLU A 367 -0.74 -2.16 -9.99
C GLU A 367 0.22 -2.10 -8.80
N LEU A 368 -0.16 -2.75 -7.69
CA LEU A 368 0.75 -2.98 -6.55
C LEU A 368 1.90 -3.91 -6.96
N PRO A 369 3.14 -3.69 -6.49
CA PRO A 369 4.22 -4.64 -6.70
C PRO A 369 3.88 -5.96 -6.00
N GLN A 370 3.91 -7.05 -6.75
CA GLN A 370 3.65 -8.39 -6.23
C GLN A 370 4.94 -8.99 -5.65
N THR A 371 5.27 -8.64 -4.41
CA THR A 371 6.52 -9.04 -3.76
C THR A 371 6.49 -10.43 -3.11
N GLY A 372 5.31 -11.05 -2.97
CA GLY A 372 5.20 -12.34 -2.30
C GLY A 372 5.75 -13.55 -3.05
N ASN A 373 5.86 -13.48 -4.39
CA ASN A 373 6.33 -14.60 -5.22
C ASN A 373 7.53 -14.25 -6.12
N LYS A 374 8.12 -13.05 -6.00
CA LYS A 374 9.22 -12.60 -6.85
C LYS A 374 10.26 -11.81 -6.08
N THR A 375 11.53 -12.10 -6.34
CA THR A 375 12.67 -11.23 -6.02
C THR A 375 12.64 -10.02 -6.95
N GLU A 376 11.65 -9.14 -6.84
CA GLU A 376 11.68 -7.89 -7.58
C GLU A 376 12.65 -6.93 -6.88
N ASN A 377 13.67 -6.49 -7.63
CA ASN A 377 14.47 -5.33 -7.28
C ASN A 377 13.54 -4.14 -7.48
N LEU A 378 13.15 -3.47 -6.40
CA LEU A 378 12.34 -2.25 -6.49
C LEU A 378 13.14 -1.15 -5.78
N ALA A 379 13.41 -0.05 -6.47
CA ALA A 379 14.08 1.11 -5.88
C ALA A 379 13.37 1.56 -4.61
N VAL A 380 14.10 2.02 -3.59
CA VAL A 380 13.55 2.41 -2.27
C VAL A 380 12.44 3.46 -2.38
N LEU A 381 12.63 4.50 -3.20
CA LEU A 381 11.60 5.53 -3.41
C LEU A 381 10.40 4.97 -4.18
N GLY A 382 10.64 4.03 -5.10
CA GLY A 382 9.60 3.23 -5.74
C GLY A 382 8.88 2.29 -4.76
N LEU A 383 9.56 1.75 -3.75
CA LEU A 383 9.01 0.91 -2.68
C LEU A 383 8.23 1.74 -1.66
N ILE A 384 8.72 2.93 -1.30
CA ILE A 384 8.01 3.91 -0.46
C ILE A 384 6.75 4.36 -1.22
N ALA A 385 6.87 4.76 -2.48
CA ALA A 385 5.73 5.05 -3.34
C ALA A 385 4.78 3.86 -3.52
N ALA A 386 5.31 2.63 -3.66
CA ALA A 386 4.51 1.43 -3.89
C ALA A 386 3.90 0.81 -2.63
N VAL A 387 4.43 1.12 -1.47
CA VAL A 387 3.87 0.78 -0.16
C VAL A 387 2.92 1.90 0.31
N LEU A 388 3.03 3.12 -0.23
CA LEU A 388 2.37 4.29 0.38
C LEU A 388 1.50 5.16 -0.53
N GLY A 389 1.62 5.06 -1.85
CA GLY A 389 0.54 5.44 -2.78
C GLY A 389 -0.68 4.53 -2.68
N PHE A 390 -0.68 3.63 -1.68
CA PHE A 390 -1.47 2.43 -1.58
C PHE A 390 -2.20 2.30 -0.22
N GLY A 391 -2.35 3.41 0.52
CA GLY A 391 -3.23 3.47 1.70
C GLY A 391 -2.96 2.40 2.75
N ILE A 392 -1.71 2.00 2.97
CA ILE A 392 -1.38 0.89 3.86
C ILE A 392 -1.39 1.37 5.31
N LEU A 393 -2.36 0.88 6.08
CA LEU A 393 -2.51 1.11 7.52
C LEU A 393 -1.97 -0.11 8.29
N PRO A 394 -0.86 0.02 9.02
CA PRO A 394 -0.36 -1.06 9.86
C PRO A 394 -0.90 -1.00 11.31
N LYS A 395 -1.45 -2.16 11.70
CA LYS A 395 -1.55 -2.86 12.99
C LYS A 395 -1.64 -2.07 14.31
N LYS A 396 -2.82 -2.09 14.92
CA LYS A 396 -2.96 -1.99 16.38
C LYS A 396 -2.75 -3.37 17.04
N LYS A 397 -1.97 -3.46 18.13
CA LYS A 397 -2.09 -4.55 19.13
C LYS A 397 -2.47 -3.98 20.49
N VAL A 398 -3.74 -4.21 20.82
CA VAL A 398 -4.44 -4.33 22.11
C VAL A 398 -3.64 -4.06 23.39
N LYS A 399 -4.22 -3.19 24.23
CA LYS A 399 -4.56 -3.59 25.61
C LYS A 399 -6.06 -3.83 25.70
#